data_AF-A0A2E3CB11-F1
#
_entry.id   AF-A0A2E3CB11-F1
#
_cell.length_a   1.000
_cell.length_b   1.000
_cell.length_c   1.000
_cell.angle_alpha   90.00
_cell.angle_beta   90.00
_cell.angle_gamma   90.00
#
_symmetry.space_group_name_H-M   'P 1'
#
loop_
_entity.id
_entity.type
_entity.pdbx_description
1 polymer ?
#
loop_
_entity_poly.entity_id
_entity_poly.type
_entity_poly.pdbx_seq_one_letter_code
_entity_poly.pdbx_strand_id
1 'polypeptide(L)'
;FFPDNYQLNAGEELAKLAESKNSVVLGGYLATISTAVMILGLYFLAKTINTDKSISSNLAEISGLLILLTFPILVGLQGTGIAALDAADRIDAGLAQGILEGARGWDTSLSFIMGISWFILGIALTMKKKFYTVISAIFAIAGVSAILDNFVEFEIFALIGWMGGFLSMVIMGILTVMNKD
;
A
#
# COMPACT_ATOMS: atom_id res chain seq x y z
N PHE A 1 15.35 6.70 0.02
CA PHE A 1 16.01 5.47 -0.46
C PHE A 1 15.52 5.07 -1.85
N PHE A 2 14.30 5.46 -2.23
CA PHE A 2 13.90 5.56 -3.63
C PHE A 2 14.22 6.96 -4.16
N PRO A 3 14.72 7.10 -5.39
CA PRO A 3 14.77 8.39 -6.06
C PRO A 3 13.34 8.95 -6.20
N ASP A 4 13.18 10.25 -5.96
CA ASP A 4 11.89 10.92 -6.15
C ASP A 4 11.58 10.97 -7.65
N ASN A 5 10.76 10.04 -8.14
CA ASN A 5 10.44 9.89 -9.56
C ASN A 5 9.17 10.64 -9.94
N TYR A 6 8.63 11.45 -9.01
CA TYR A 6 7.41 12.19 -9.23
C TYR A 6 7.58 13.15 -10.43
N GLN A 7 6.62 13.09 -11.37
CA GLN A 7 6.60 13.82 -12.66
C GLN A 7 7.67 13.45 -13.71
N LEU A 8 8.55 12.48 -13.45
CA LEU A 8 9.46 12.00 -14.49
C LEU A 8 8.69 11.20 -15.53
N ASN A 9 8.99 11.37 -16.82
CA ASN A 9 8.56 10.39 -17.81
C ASN A 9 9.36 9.08 -17.67
N ALA A 10 8.89 7.97 -18.25
CA ALA A 10 9.59 6.68 -18.09
C ALA A 10 11.06 6.70 -18.56
N GLY A 11 11.43 7.56 -19.52
CA GLY A 11 12.81 7.70 -19.97
C GLY A 11 13.71 8.38 -18.92
N GLU A 12 13.24 9.46 -18.32
CA GLU A 12 13.93 10.17 -17.24
C GLU A 12 14.02 9.31 -15.97
N GLU A 13 12.94 8.61 -15.64
CA GLU A 13 12.91 7.66 -14.53
C GLU A 13 13.93 6.54 -14.73
N LEU A 14 13.99 5.94 -15.92
CA LEU A 14 14.95 4.90 -16.24
C LEU A 14 16.41 5.39 -16.11
N ALA A 15 16.70 6.61 -16.56
CA ALA A 15 18.02 7.20 -16.41
C ALA A 15 18.41 7.35 -14.93
N LYS A 16 17.49 7.83 -14.09
CA LYS A 16 17.70 8.01 -12.65
C LYS A 16 17.87 6.69 -11.89
N LEU A 17 17.12 5.66 -12.29
CA LEU A 17 17.29 4.30 -11.76
C LEU A 17 18.68 3.75 -12.13
N ALA A 18 19.16 4.03 -13.34
CA ALA A 18 20.46 3.55 -13.82
C ALA A 18 21.64 4.21 -13.09
N GLU A 19 21.51 5.44 -12.60
CA GLU A 19 22.52 6.11 -11.77
C GLU A 19 22.74 5.41 -10.41
N SER A 20 21.73 4.66 -9.94
CA SER A 20 21.71 4.11 -8.59
C SER A 20 21.30 2.63 -8.54
N LYS A 21 21.65 1.84 -9.57
CA LYS A 21 21.22 0.43 -9.74
C LYS A 21 21.26 -0.42 -8.47
N ASN A 22 22.38 -0.41 -7.73
CA ASN A 22 22.50 -1.18 -6.48
C ASN A 22 21.48 -0.75 -5.41
N SER A 23 21.22 0.55 -5.29
CA SER A 23 20.21 1.08 -4.38
C SER A 23 18.80 0.69 -4.81
N VAL A 24 18.52 0.69 -6.12
CA VAL A 24 17.23 0.26 -6.67
C VAL A 24 16.96 -1.21 -6.36
N VAL A 25 17.96 -2.08 -6.55
CA VAL A 25 17.84 -3.52 -6.27
C VAL A 25 17.64 -3.78 -4.78
N LEU A 26 18.49 -3.23 -3.91
CA LEU A 26 18.35 -3.38 -2.47
C LEU A 26 17.04 -2.78 -1.95
N GLY A 27 16.69 -1.59 -2.45
CA GLY A 27 15.44 -0.91 -2.12
C GLY A 27 14.22 -1.73 -2.52
N GLY A 28 14.18 -2.27 -3.74
CA GLY A 28 13.08 -3.09 -4.24
C GLY A 28 12.86 -4.36 -3.40
N TYR A 29 13.93 -5.06 -3.00
CA TYR A 29 13.81 -6.20 -2.09
C TYR A 29 13.31 -5.82 -0.70
N LEU A 30 13.87 -4.77 -0.10
CA LEU A 30 13.43 -4.30 1.21
C LEU A 30 11.97 -3.84 1.20
N ALA A 31 11.57 -3.12 0.15
CA ALA A 31 10.20 -2.66 -0.02
C ALA A 31 9.24 -3.83 -0.26
N THR A 32 9.64 -4.85 -1.02
CA THR A 32 8.86 -6.08 -1.19
C THR A 32 8.57 -6.76 0.14
N ILE A 33 9.59 -6.97 0.96
CA ILE A 33 9.45 -7.60 2.28
C ILE A 33 8.59 -6.72 3.20
N SER A 34 8.85 -5.42 3.23
CA SER A 34 8.11 -4.47 4.07
C SER A 34 6.62 -4.45 3.71
N THR A 35 6.31 -4.39 2.43
CA THR A 35 4.95 -4.45 1.89
C THR A 35 4.28 -5.79 2.22
N ALA A 36 4.99 -6.92 2.12
CA ALA A 36 4.43 -8.21 2.46
C ALA A 36 4.04 -8.29 3.95
N VAL A 37 4.92 -7.83 4.84
CA VAL A 37 4.65 -7.77 6.28
C VAL A 37 3.49 -6.83 6.60
N MET A 38 3.42 -5.68 5.91
CA MET A 38 2.35 -4.69 6.04
C MET A 38 0.98 -5.31 5.72
N ILE A 39 0.86 -5.95 4.56
CA ILE A 39 -0.40 -6.56 4.10
C ILE A 39 -0.84 -7.69 5.02
N LEU A 40 0.09 -8.54 5.45
CA LEU A 40 -0.20 -9.61 6.42
C LEU A 40 -0.65 -9.04 7.77
N GLY A 41 -0.01 -7.98 8.26
CA GLY A 41 -0.39 -7.31 9.51
C GLY A 41 -1.82 -6.78 9.46
N LEU A 42 -2.19 -6.10 8.37
CA LEU A 42 -3.54 -5.61 8.16
C LEU A 42 -4.58 -6.71 8.01
N TYR A 43 -4.24 -7.79 7.29
CA TYR A 43 -5.10 -8.96 7.18
C TYR A 43 -5.35 -9.64 8.53
N PHE A 44 -4.30 -9.82 9.35
CA PHE A 44 -4.47 -10.38 10.69
C PHE A 44 -5.27 -9.44 11.60
N LEU A 45 -5.09 -8.13 11.49
CA LEU A 45 -5.94 -7.16 12.18
C LEU A 45 -7.40 -7.36 11.82
N ALA A 46 -7.75 -7.39 10.53
CA ALA A 46 -9.09 -7.69 10.07
C ALA A 46 -9.62 -9.03 10.66
N LYS A 47 -8.78 -10.07 10.69
CA LYS A 47 -9.12 -11.37 11.28
C LYS A 47 -9.39 -11.30 12.79
N THR A 48 -8.68 -10.47 13.56
CA THR A 48 -8.92 -10.32 15.01
C THR A 48 -10.28 -9.69 15.35
N ILE A 49 -10.85 -8.94 14.40
CA ILE A 49 -12.19 -8.33 14.53
C ILE A 49 -13.28 -9.35 14.16
N ASN A 50 -12.95 -10.30 13.27
CA ASN A 50 -13.86 -11.33 12.80
C ASN A 50 -14.08 -12.43 13.87
N THR A 51 -14.86 -12.14 14.89
CA THR A 51 -15.05 -13.02 16.06
C THR A 51 -16.47 -13.57 16.24
N ASP A 52 -17.44 -13.11 15.45
CA ASP A 52 -18.86 -13.47 15.62
C ASP A 52 -19.66 -13.31 14.30
N LYS A 53 -20.99 -13.38 14.36
CA LYS A 53 -21.89 -13.20 13.19
C LYS A 53 -22.35 -11.75 13.01
N SER A 54 -21.68 -10.78 13.63
CA SER A 54 -22.07 -9.36 13.52
C SER A 54 -21.71 -8.76 12.16
N ILE A 55 -22.38 -7.66 11.81
CA ILE A 55 -22.06 -6.87 10.60
C ILE A 55 -20.60 -6.40 10.59
N SER A 56 -20.07 -5.99 11.75
CA SER A 56 -18.67 -5.60 11.89
C SER A 56 -17.71 -6.76 11.53
N SER A 57 -18.05 -7.98 11.94
CA SER A 57 -17.29 -9.20 11.61
C SER A 57 -17.21 -9.41 10.10
N ASN A 58 -18.35 -9.32 9.42
CA ASN A 58 -18.43 -9.48 7.97
C ASN A 58 -17.67 -8.38 7.22
N LEU A 59 -17.78 -7.12 7.66
CA LEU A 59 -17.04 -6.00 7.07
C LEU A 59 -15.53 -6.16 7.24
N ALA A 60 -15.09 -6.60 8.42
CA ALA A 60 -13.69 -6.90 8.66
C ALA A 60 -13.19 -8.02 7.75
N GLU A 61 -13.98 -9.10 7.57
CA GLU A 61 -13.63 -10.18 6.64
C GLU A 61 -13.49 -9.69 5.19
N ILE A 62 -14.47 -8.93 4.70
CA ILE A 62 -14.42 -8.34 3.35
C ILE A 62 -13.18 -7.46 3.18
N SER A 63 -12.93 -6.56 4.13
CA SER A 63 -11.75 -5.71 4.12
C SER A 63 -10.46 -6.53 4.10
N GLY A 64 -10.34 -7.53 4.96
CA GLY A 64 -9.16 -8.39 5.02
C GLY A 64 -8.90 -9.12 3.70
N LEU A 65 -9.95 -9.64 3.06
CA LEU A 65 -9.84 -10.29 1.75
C LEU A 65 -9.41 -9.33 0.64
N LEU A 66 -9.94 -8.10 0.63
CA LEU A 66 -9.52 -7.08 -0.33
C LEU A 66 -8.06 -6.66 -0.10
N ILE A 67 -7.63 -6.52 1.15
CA ILE A 67 -6.22 -6.26 1.50
C ILE A 67 -5.33 -7.40 0.99
N LEU A 68 -5.75 -8.66 1.20
CA LEU A 68 -5.01 -9.82 0.72
C LEU A 68 -4.94 -9.87 -0.81
N LEU A 69 -6.00 -9.45 -1.51
CA LEU A 69 -6.01 -9.35 -2.97
C LEU A 69 -4.97 -8.36 -3.51
N THR A 70 -4.64 -7.31 -2.76
CA THR A 70 -3.61 -6.35 -3.18
C THR A 70 -2.18 -6.91 -3.10
N PHE A 71 -1.95 -8.00 -2.33
CA PHE A 71 -0.64 -8.59 -2.11
C PHE A 71 0.19 -8.86 -3.38
N PRO A 72 -0.30 -9.65 -4.36
CA PRO A 72 0.47 -9.95 -5.56
C PRO A 72 0.78 -8.69 -6.40
N ILE A 73 -0.14 -7.72 -6.43
CA ILE A 73 0.03 -6.49 -7.20
C ILE A 73 1.12 -5.62 -6.56
N LEU A 74 1.01 -5.38 -5.25
CA LEU A 74 1.94 -4.53 -4.52
C LEU A 74 3.35 -5.12 -4.50
N VAL A 75 3.50 -6.44 -4.33
CA VAL A 75 4.79 -7.14 -4.44
C VAL A 75 5.38 -7.02 -5.84
N GLY A 76 4.56 -7.17 -6.88
CA GLY A 76 4.98 -7.00 -8.27
C GLY A 76 5.47 -5.58 -8.55
N LEU A 77 4.75 -4.57 -8.04
CA LEU A 77 5.11 -3.16 -8.20
C LEU A 77 6.47 -2.81 -7.59
N GLN A 78 6.84 -3.38 -6.44
CA GLN A 78 8.15 -3.14 -5.83
C GLN A 78 9.32 -3.70 -6.67
N GLY A 79 9.06 -4.66 -7.55
CA GLY A 79 10.05 -5.24 -8.47
C GLY A 79 10.20 -4.51 -9.79
N THR A 80 9.33 -3.54 -10.11
CA THR A 80 9.26 -2.91 -11.44
C THR A 80 10.54 -2.17 -11.83
N GLY A 81 11.15 -1.43 -10.89
CA GLY A 81 12.43 -0.77 -11.13
C GLY A 81 13.58 -1.75 -11.43
N ILE A 82 13.58 -2.92 -10.79
CA ILE A 82 14.56 -3.99 -11.04
C ILE A 82 14.32 -4.59 -12.43
N ALA A 83 13.06 -4.88 -12.77
CA ALA A 83 12.67 -5.43 -14.06
C ALA A 83 12.98 -4.46 -15.22
N ALA A 84 12.74 -3.16 -15.03
CA ALA A 84 13.06 -2.12 -16.01
C ALA A 84 14.57 -2.01 -16.25
N LEU A 85 15.39 -2.07 -15.19
CA LEU A 85 16.84 -2.08 -15.31
C LEU A 85 17.35 -3.34 -16.04
N ASP A 86 16.81 -4.52 -15.73
CA ASP A 86 17.20 -5.76 -16.41
C ASP A 86 16.80 -5.75 -17.90
N ALA A 87 15.62 -5.23 -18.23
CA ALA A 87 15.16 -5.06 -19.60
C ALA A 87 16.01 -4.07 -20.40
N ALA A 88 16.42 -2.95 -19.78
CA ALA A 88 17.29 -1.96 -20.43
C ALA A 88 18.69 -2.52 -20.72
N ASP A 89 19.22 -3.37 -19.83
CA ASP A 89 20.54 -3.98 -19.99
C ASP A 89 20.55 -5.16 -20.99
N ARG A 90 19.44 -5.91 -21.10
CA ARG A 90 19.39 -7.18 -21.84
C ARG A 90 18.59 -7.16 -23.14
N ILE A 91 17.66 -6.23 -23.29
CA ILE A 91 16.72 -6.19 -24.42
C ILE A 91 16.81 -4.83 -25.10
N ASP A 92 16.08 -3.83 -24.60
CA ASP A 92 16.09 -2.46 -25.11
C ASP A 92 15.41 -1.47 -24.13
N ALA A 93 15.70 -0.18 -24.34
CA ALA A 93 15.15 0.91 -23.52
C ALA A 93 13.63 1.12 -23.70
N GLY A 94 13.07 0.75 -24.85
CA GLY A 94 11.63 0.86 -25.12
C GLY A 94 10.82 -0.12 -24.28
N LEU A 95 11.26 -1.38 -24.17
CA LEU A 95 10.64 -2.35 -23.27
C LEU A 95 10.76 -1.91 -21.80
N ALA A 96 11.93 -1.42 -21.39
CA ALA A 96 12.14 -0.91 -20.03
C ALA A 96 11.18 0.24 -19.69
N GLN A 97 11.01 1.20 -20.60
CA GLN A 97 10.04 2.29 -20.43
C GLN A 97 8.60 1.78 -20.41
N GLY A 98 8.26 0.80 -21.25
CA GLY A 98 6.94 0.17 -21.26
C GLY A 98 6.59 -0.53 -19.95
N ILE A 99 7.56 -1.15 -19.26
CA ILE A 99 7.38 -1.73 -17.93
C ILE A 99 7.04 -0.64 -16.90
N LEU A 100 7.75 0.49 -16.92
CA LEU A 100 7.53 1.60 -15.99
C LEU A 100 6.16 2.26 -16.20
N GLU A 101 5.78 2.55 -17.45
CA GLU A 101 4.45 3.10 -17.74
C GLU A 101 3.33 2.12 -17.40
N GLY A 102 3.53 0.82 -17.66
CA GLY A 102 2.60 -0.22 -17.26
C GLY A 102 2.40 -0.28 -15.74
N ALA A 103 3.48 -0.12 -14.97
CA ALA A 103 3.42 -0.12 -13.51
C ALA A 103 2.56 1.03 -12.96
N ARG A 104 2.59 2.21 -13.58
CA ARG A 104 1.79 3.37 -13.13
C ARG A 104 0.29 3.12 -13.17
N GLY A 105 -0.20 2.47 -14.23
CA GLY A 105 -1.63 2.12 -14.33
C GLY A 105 -2.08 1.13 -13.25
N TRP A 106 -1.18 0.22 -12.85
CA TRP A 106 -1.43 -0.71 -11.75
C TRP A 106 -1.40 -0.03 -10.38
N ASP A 107 -0.52 0.95 -10.17
CA ASP A 107 -0.42 1.71 -8.92
C ASP A 107 -1.69 2.52 -8.61
N THR A 108 -2.26 3.19 -9.60
CA THR A 108 -3.56 3.88 -9.48
C THR A 108 -4.67 2.90 -9.06
N SER A 109 -4.79 1.77 -9.76
CA SER A 109 -5.81 0.76 -9.48
C SER A 109 -5.65 0.15 -8.07
N LEU A 110 -4.40 -0.02 -7.63
CA LEU A 110 -4.08 -0.53 -6.31
C LEU A 110 -4.47 0.46 -5.20
N SER A 111 -4.11 1.73 -5.36
CA SER A 111 -4.44 2.79 -4.40
C SER A 111 -5.94 2.87 -4.16
N PHE A 112 -6.74 2.70 -5.21
CA PHE A 112 -8.20 2.67 -5.11
C PHE A 112 -8.72 1.47 -4.31
N ILE A 113 -8.29 0.24 -4.63
CA ILE A 113 -8.73 -0.98 -3.91
C ILE A 113 -8.27 -0.94 -2.45
N MET A 114 -7.04 -0.52 -2.20
CA MET A 114 -6.50 -0.39 -0.84
C MET A 114 -7.27 0.65 -0.03
N GLY A 115 -7.58 1.81 -0.63
CA GLY A 115 -8.37 2.86 0.01
C GLY A 115 -9.77 2.38 0.43
N ILE A 116 -10.47 1.65 -0.44
CA ILE A 116 -11.76 1.02 -0.10
C ILE A 116 -11.58 0.04 1.06
N SER A 117 -10.54 -0.77 1.02
CA SER A 117 -10.28 -1.78 2.03
C SER A 117 -10.04 -1.16 3.41
N TRP A 118 -9.23 -0.11 3.47
CA TRP A 118 -8.97 0.66 4.70
C TRP A 118 -10.21 1.37 5.22
N PHE A 119 -11.03 1.94 4.33
CA PHE A 119 -12.27 2.57 4.72
C PHE A 119 -13.24 1.57 5.37
N ILE A 120 -13.43 0.40 4.76
CA ILE A 120 -14.26 -0.68 5.31
C ILE A 120 -13.69 -1.16 6.65
N LEU A 121 -12.37 -1.31 6.77
CA LEU A 121 -11.71 -1.70 8.03
C LEU A 121 -11.99 -0.68 9.14
N GLY A 122 -11.88 0.62 8.82
CA GLY A 122 -12.19 1.72 9.74
C GLY A 122 -13.64 1.66 10.23
N ILE A 123 -14.60 1.40 9.35
CA ILE A 123 -16.01 1.22 9.74
C ILE A 123 -16.16 0.00 10.66
N ALA A 124 -15.58 -1.14 10.28
CA ALA A 124 -15.65 -2.37 11.06
C ALA A 124 -15.11 -2.18 12.49
N LEU A 125 -13.96 -1.53 12.62
CA LEU A 125 -13.33 -1.18 13.90
C LEU A 125 -14.20 -0.25 14.75
N THR A 126 -14.81 0.77 14.13
CA THR A 126 -15.69 1.73 14.82
C THR A 126 -16.90 1.03 15.43
N MET A 127 -17.48 0.06 14.70
CA MET A 127 -18.68 -0.66 15.13
C MET A 127 -18.45 -1.60 16.32
N LYS A 128 -17.25 -2.18 16.47
CA LYS A 128 -16.94 -3.08 17.61
C LYS A 128 -16.74 -2.36 18.95
N LYS A 129 -16.59 -1.02 18.96
CA LYS A 129 -16.51 -0.16 20.17
C LYS A 129 -15.51 -0.60 21.26
N LYS A 130 -14.48 -1.37 20.92
CA LYS A 130 -13.61 -2.05 21.89
C LYS A 130 -12.14 -1.60 21.79
N PHE A 131 -11.86 -0.30 21.95
CA PHE A 131 -10.52 0.35 21.95
C PHE A 131 -10.03 1.03 20.65
N TYR A 132 -10.79 0.98 19.55
CA TYR A 132 -10.25 1.38 18.25
C TYR A 132 -10.70 2.73 17.69
N THR A 133 -11.42 3.59 18.42
CA THR A 133 -12.06 4.79 17.82
C THR A 133 -11.09 5.75 17.12
N VAL A 134 -9.89 5.96 17.68
CA VAL A 134 -8.87 6.82 17.04
C VAL A 134 -8.32 6.15 15.79
N ILE A 135 -7.98 4.87 15.88
CA ILE A 135 -7.39 4.10 14.77
C ILE A 135 -8.40 3.89 13.65
N SER A 136 -9.66 3.69 14.00
CA SER A 136 -10.75 3.53 13.06
C SER A 136 -11.00 4.82 12.28
N ALA A 137 -10.89 5.98 12.95
CA ALA A 137 -10.91 7.28 12.30
C ALA A 137 -9.72 7.47 11.35
N ILE A 138 -8.50 7.09 11.76
CA ILE A 138 -7.32 7.21 10.90
C ILE A 138 -7.46 6.29 9.67
N PHE A 139 -7.89 5.03 9.81
CA PHE A 139 -8.15 4.14 8.67
C PHE A 139 -9.22 4.68 7.73
N ALA A 140 -10.30 5.25 8.26
CA ALA A 140 -11.35 5.85 7.44
C ALA A 140 -10.84 7.07 6.67
N ILE A 141 -10.11 7.97 7.31
CA ILE A 141 -9.54 9.17 6.68
C ILE A 141 -8.48 8.78 5.64
N ALA A 142 -7.59 7.85 5.98
CA ALA A 142 -6.59 7.32 5.06
C ALA A 142 -7.25 6.67 3.83
N GLY A 143 -8.29 5.86 4.05
CA GLY A 143 -9.05 5.22 2.98
C GLY A 143 -9.71 6.23 2.05
N VAL A 144 -10.42 7.23 2.60
CA VAL A 144 -11.05 8.29 1.79
C VAL A 144 -10.00 9.11 1.04
N SER A 145 -8.88 9.44 1.68
CA SER A 145 -7.81 10.22 1.04
C SER A 145 -7.17 9.44 -0.11
N ALA A 146 -6.87 8.16 0.08
CA ALA A 146 -6.36 7.29 -0.98
C ALA A 146 -7.35 7.13 -2.15
N ILE A 147 -8.65 7.14 -1.88
CA ILE A 147 -9.67 7.14 -2.94
C ILE A 147 -9.66 8.48 -3.68
N LEU A 148 -9.69 9.61 -2.96
CA LEU A 148 -9.77 10.96 -3.53
C LEU A 148 -8.55 11.32 -4.39
N ASP A 149 -7.38 10.79 -4.06
CA ASP A 149 -6.14 10.96 -4.83
C ASP A 149 -6.30 10.53 -6.31
N ASN A 150 -7.17 9.56 -6.59
CA ASN A 150 -7.44 9.09 -7.95
C ASN A 150 -8.32 10.05 -8.76
N PHE A 151 -8.99 11.01 -8.10
CA PHE A 151 -9.94 11.92 -8.73
C PHE A 151 -9.53 13.38 -8.65
N VAL A 152 -8.57 13.70 -7.79
CA VAL A 152 -8.14 15.07 -7.52
C VAL A 152 -6.62 15.12 -7.52
N GLU A 153 -6.05 15.98 -8.38
CA GLU A 153 -4.60 16.17 -8.53
C GLU A 153 -4.01 17.01 -7.37
N PHE A 154 -4.24 16.58 -6.12
CA PHE A 154 -3.58 17.13 -4.94
C PHE A 154 -2.77 16.04 -4.24
N GLU A 155 -1.44 16.16 -4.30
CA GLU A 155 -0.46 15.25 -3.66
C GLU A 155 -0.73 14.99 -2.17
N ILE A 156 -1.40 15.93 -1.49
CA ILE A 156 -1.73 15.79 -0.08
C ILE A 156 -2.62 14.57 0.19
N PHE A 157 -3.44 14.14 -0.77
CA PHE A 157 -4.33 12.99 -0.60
C PHE A 157 -3.57 11.67 -0.65
N ALA A 158 -2.66 11.48 -1.62
CA ALA A 158 -1.70 10.37 -1.61
C ALA A 158 -0.93 10.31 -0.29
N LEU A 159 -0.38 11.45 0.14
CA LEU A 159 0.41 11.53 1.37
C LEU A 159 -0.40 11.11 2.59
N ILE A 160 -1.61 11.66 2.78
CA ILE A 160 -2.49 11.32 3.90
C ILE A 160 -2.91 9.85 3.85
N GLY A 161 -3.24 9.34 2.66
CA GLY A 161 -3.63 7.95 2.46
C GLY A 161 -2.54 6.99 2.94
N TRP A 162 -1.34 7.11 2.37
CA TRP A 162 -0.22 6.23 2.68
C TRP A 162 0.28 6.42 4.11
N MET A 163 0.56 7.66 4.54
CA MET A 163 1.08 7.91 5.89
C MET A 163 0.06 7.58 6.98
N GLY A 164 -1.22 7.87 6.75
CA GLY A 164 -2.31 7.53 7.67
C GLY A 164 -2.46 6.02 7.83
N GLY A 165 -2.36 5.27 6.72
CA GLY A 165 -2.31 3.80 6.75
C GLY A 165 -1.15 3.28 7.61
N PHE A 166 0.07 3.75 7.34
CA PHE A 166 1.27 3.37 8.11
C PHE A 166 1.15 3.69 9.61
N LEU A 167 0.71 4.90 9.94
CA LEU A 167 0.54 5.32 11.33
C LEU A 167 -0.45 4.41 12.06
N SER A 168 -1.56 4.05 11.41
CA SER A 168 -2.56 3.14 11.99
C SER A 168 -1.97 1.78 12.33
N MET A 169 -1.09 1.24 11.48
CA MET A 169 -0.43 -0.04 11.73
C MET A 169 0.56 0.02 12.88
N VAL A 170 1.34 1.10 12.98
CA VAL A 170 2.28 1.30 14.11
C VAL A 170 1.52 1.41 15.42
N ILE A 171 0.46 2.23 15.47
CA ILE A 171 -0.37 2.39 16.68
C ILE A 171 -0.99 1.05 17.08
N MET A 172 -1.55 0.30 16.12
CA MET A 172 -2.13 -1.02 16.37
C MET A 172 -1.10 -2.03 16.90
N GLY A 173 0.10 -2.05 16.31
CA GLY A 173 1.19 -2.90 16.78
C GLY A 173 1.57 -2.61 18.23
N ILE A 174 1.75 -1.34 18.56
CA ILE A 174 2.07 -0.89 19.93
C ILE A 174 0.96 -1.29 20.90
N LEU A 175 -0.30 -0.98 20.60
CA LEU A 175 -1.44 -1.30 21.47
C LEU A 175 -1.61 -2.81 21.67
N THR A 176 -1.35 -3.61 20.65
CA THR A 176 -1.41 -5.08 20.76
C THR A 176 -0.35 -5.62 21.72
N VAL A 177 0.83 -5.00 21.77
CA VAL A 177 1.89 -5.37 22.72
C VAL A 177 1.56 -4.88 24.13
N MET A 178 1.00 -3.68 24.27
CA MET A 178 0.64 -3.11 25.58
C MET A 178 -0.53 -3.83 26.25
N ASN A 179 -1.48 -4.36 25.48
CA ASN A 179 -2.67 -5.04 25.99
C ASN A 179 -2.50 -6.57 26.05
N LYS A 180 -1.26 -7.09 26.01
CA LYS A 180 -0.99 -8.52 26.15
C LYS A 180 -1.02 -9.02 27.60
N ASP A 181 -1.20 -8.10 28.55
CA ASP A 181 -1.40 -8.35 29.98
C ASP A 181 -2.86 -8.04 30.38
#